data_AF-A0AAN4YL76-F1
#
_entry.id   AF-A0AAN4YL76-F1
#
_cell.length_a   1.000
_cell.length_b   1.000
_cell.length_c   1.000
_cell.angle_alpha   90.00
_cell.angle_beta   90.00
_cell.angle_gamma   90.00
#
_symmetry.space_group_name_H-M   'P 1'
#
loop_
_entity.id
_entity.type
_entity.pdbx_description
1 polymer ?
#
loop_
_entity_poly.entity_id
_entity_poly.type
_entity_poly.pdbx_seq_one_letter_code
_entity_poly.pdbx_strand_id
1 'polypeptide(L)'
;MAYSVPTQAAQLLRKGILQNPMLKANIPNDESSLADHVTFTGNASPNIPINWRFAESISALKGLESVWINALLKAKYNHGPVKVDIDT
;
A
#
# COMPACT_ATOMS: atom_id res chain seq x y z
N MET A 1 16.67 -10.56 11.83
CA MET A 1 15.65 -10.29 10.79
C MET A 1 16.29 -9.36 9.77
N ALA A 2 16.37 -9.76 8.50
CA ALA A 2 16.87 -8.90 7.43
C ALA A 2 15.84 -7.81 7.12
N TYR A 3 16.28 -6.57 6.92
CA TYR A 3 15.39 -5.47 6.53
C TYR A 3 14.92 -5.71 5.09
N SER A 4 13.61 -5.64 4.87
CA SER A 4 12.98 -5.90 3.57
C SER A 4 12.06 -4.73 3.22
N VAL A 5 12.37 -4.04 2.12
CA VAL A 5 11.57 -2.90 1.62
C VAL A 5 10.09 -3.29 1.40
N PRO A 6 9.76 -4.43 0.75
CA PRO A 6 8.36 -4.83 0.58
C PRO A 6 7.61 -4.98 1.90
N THR A 7 8.25 -5.60 2.90
CA THR A 7 7.64 -5.84 4.21
C THR A 7 7.40 -4.53 4.96
N GLN A 8 8.38 -3.62 4.91
CA GLN A 8 8.27 -2.33 5.58
C GLN A 8 7.23 -1.44 4.89
N ALA A 9 7.15 -1.46 3.56
CA ALA A 9 6.14 -0.72 2.80
C ALA A 9 4.71 -1.20 3.14
N ALA A 10 4.51 -2.52 3.21
CA ALA A 10 3.24 -3.12 3.62
C ALA A 10 2.85 -2.72 5.05
N GLN A 11 3.82 -2.72 5.96
CA GLN A 11 3.61 -2.30 7.34
C GLN A 11 3.29 -0.81 7.44
N LEU A 12 3.98 0.04 6.68
CA LEU A 12 3.78 1.48 6.65
C LEU A 12 2.39 1.83 6.10
N LEU A 13 1.96 1.19 5.01
CA LEU A 13 0.61 1.35 4.46
C LEU A 13 -0.44 0.97 5.52
N ARG A 14 -0.38 -0.24 6.07
CA ARG A 14 -1.42 -0.74 6.97
C ARG A 14 -1.43 -0.01 8.31
N LYS A 15 -0.29 0.05 9.01
CA LYS A 15 -0.23 0.60 10.37
C LYS A 15 -0.01 2.10 10.40
N GLY A 16 0.81 2.62 9.48
CA GLY A 16 1.20 4.03 9.47
C GLY A 16 0.17 4.95 8.81
N ILE A 17 -0.53 4.46 7.77
CA ILE A 17 -1.49 5.24 7.00
C ILE A 17 -2.92 4.81 7.32
N LEU A 18 -3.30 3.57 7.02
CA LEU A 18 -4.69 3.12 7.09
C LEU A 18 -5.25 3.07 8.52
N GLN A 19 -4.46 2.56 9.47
CA GLN A 19 -4.87 2.47 10.87
C GLN A 19 -4.62 3.77 11.66
N ASN A 20 -4.14 4.83 11.02
CA ASN A 20 -3.84 6.09 11.71
C ASN A 20 -5.14 6.86 12.02
N PRO A 21 -5.48 7.09 13.30
CA PRO A 21 -6.71 7.78 13.68
C PRO A 21 -6.83 9.20 13.13
N MET A 22 -5.70 9.89 12.94
CA MET A 22 -5.68 11.27 12.43
C MET A 22 -6.02 11.33 10.94
N LEU A 23 -5.81 10.24 10.19
CA LEU A 23 -6.07 10.16 8.76
C LEU A 23 -7.41 9.52 8.43
N LYS A 24 -8.14 9.01 9.43
CA LYS A 24 -9.38 8.25 9.25
C LYS A 24 -10.45 8.98 8.42
N ALA A 25 -10.51 10.31 8.50
CA ALA A 25 -11.44 11.12 7.69
C ALA A 25 -11.10 11.15 6.19
N ASN A 26 -9.84 10.86 5.83
CA ASN A 26 -9.30 10.93 4.47
C ASN A 26 -9.04 9.54 3.87
N ILE A 27 -9.70 8.50 4.38
CA ILE A 27 -9.47 7.11 3.98
C ILE A 27 -10.85 6.44 3.77
N PRO A 28 -11.02 5.57 2.77
CA PRO A 28 -12.30 4.88 2.52
C PRO A 28 -12.69 3.96 3.67
N ASN A 29 -13.99 3.83 3.97
CA ASN A 29 -14.53 3.04 5.10
C ASN A 29 -14.35 1.50 5.00
N ASP A 30 -13.81 1.00 3.88
CA ASP A 30 -13.52 -0.42 3.61
C ASP A 30 -11.99 -0.67 3.51
N GLU A 31 -11.18 0.17 4.17
CA GLU A 31 -9.74 0.26 3.94
C GLU A 31 -8.99 -1.06 4.15
N SER A 32 -9.37 -1.85 5.16
CA SER A 32 -8.71 -3.13 5.44
C SER A 32 -8.96 -4.13 4.33
N SER A 33 -10.21 -4.23 3.85
CA SER A 33 -10.56 -5.16 2.77
C SER A 33 -9.91 -4.74 1.45
N LEU A 34 -9.85 -3.44 1.17
CA LEU A 34 -9.23 -2.91 -0.04
C LEU A 34 -7.70 -3.08 -0.02
N ALA A 35 -7.08 -2.94 1.16
CA ALA A 35 -5.65 -3.13 1.33
C ALA A 35 -5.19 -4.58 1.13
N ASP A 36 -6.07 -5.56 1.35
CA ASP A 36 -5.76 -6.97 1.11
C ASP A 36 -5.61 -7.31 -0.38
N HIS A 37 -6.10 -6.44 -1.27
CA HIS A 37 -5.87 -6.54 -2.71
C HIS A 37 -4.52 -5.93 -3.16
N VAL A 38 -3.77 -5.31 -2.25
CA VAL A 38 -2.46 -4.71 -2.54
C VAL A 38 -1.35 -5.62 -2.02
N THR A 39 -0.50 -6.09 -2.92
CA THR A 39 0.61 -6.97 -2.62
C THR A 39 1.93 -6.29 -2.98
N PHE A 40 2.86 -6.25 -2.03
CA PHE A 40 4.20 -5.74 -2.22
C PHE A 40 5.13 -6.90 -2.57
N THR A 41 5.74 -6.80 -3.75
CA THR A 41 6.71 -7.74 -4.28
C THR A 41 8.06 -7.04 -4.44
N GLY A 42 9.15 -7.78 -4.55
CA GLY A 42 10.47 -7.21 -4.71
C GLY A 42 11.54 -8.03 -4.02
N ASN A 43 12.80 -7.63 -4.21
CA ASN A 43 13.92 -8.33 -3.61
C ASN A 43 14.09 -7.93 -2.14
N ALA A 44 14.18 -8.92 -1.25
CA ALA A 44 14.53 -8.69 0.15
C ALA A 44 15.95 -8.12 0.32
N SER A 45 16.82 -8.28 -0.68
CA SER A 45 18.13 -7.66 -0.77
C SER A 45 18.13 -6.56 -1.83
N PRO A 46 18.04 -5.28 -1.43
CA PRO A 46 18.08 -4.17 -2.36
C PRO A 46 19.44 -4.12 -3.06
N ASN A 47 19.42 -4.24 -4.40
CA ASN A 47 20.63 -4.24 -5.23
C ASN A 47 20.94 -2.86 -5.85
N ILE A 48 20.03 -1.90 -5.69
CA ILE A 48 20.18 -0.53 -6.15
C ILE A 48 20.50 0.35 -4.94
N PRO A 49 21.54 1.21 -4.99
CA PRO A 49 21.91 2.09 -3.89
C PRO A 49 20.96 3.29 -3.77
N ILE A 50 19.68 3.01 -3.50
CA ILE A 50 18.68 4.00 -3.12
C ILE A 50 18.45 3.97 -1.61
N ASN A 51 18.02 5.09 -1.05
CA ASN A 51 17.61 5.11 0.35
C ASN A 51 16.39 4.19 0.54
N TRP A 52 16.53 3.17 1.38
CA TRP A 52 15.48 2.18 1.57
C TRP A 52 14.19 2.78 2.13
N ARG A 53 14.29 3.84 2.96
CA ARG A 53 13.12 4.56 3.46
C ARG A 53 12.41 5.33 2.34
N PHE A 54 13.13 5.76 1.31
CA PHE A 54 12.54 6.41 0.15
C PHE A 54 11.76 5.40 -0.68
N ALA A 55 12.36 4.25 -0.99
CA ALA A 55 11.69 3.15 -1.70
C ALA A 55 10.43 2.67 -0.97
N GLU A 56 10.55 2.49 0.35
CA GLU A 56 9.45 2.14 1.25
C GLU A 56 8.31 3.16 1.19
N SER A 57 8.64 4.46 1.29
CA SER A 57 7.65 5.53 1.32
C SER A 57 6.88 5.65 0.00
N ILE A 58 7.58 5.61 -1.14
CA ILE A 58 6.95 5.67 -2.46
C ILE A 58 6.03 4.46 -2.68
N SER A 59 6.50 3.26 -2.29
CA SER A 59 5.72 2.04 -2.40
C SER A 59 4.44 2.11 -1.56
N ALA A 60 4.55 2.54 -0.31
CA ALA A 60 3.38 2.73 0.57
C ALA A 60 2.37 3.73 -0.01
N LEU A 61 2.84 4.84 -0.59
CA LEU A 61 1.96 5.81 -1.26
C LEU A 61 1.26 5.24 -2.50
N LYS A 62 1.95 4.41 -3.28
CA LYS A 62 1.34 3.66 -4.40
C LYS A 62 0.31 2.64 -3.92
N GLY A 63 0.53 2.03 -2.76
CA GLY A 63 -0.46 1.19 -2.11
C GLY A 63 -1.71 1.97 -1.69
N LEU A 64 -1.55 3.17 -1.13
CA LEU A 64 -2.67 4.04 -0.79
C LEU A 64 -3.46 4.48 -2.03
N GLU A 65 -2.78 4.86 -3.10
CA GLU A 65 -3.40 5.19 -4.39
C GLU A 65 -4.25 4.02 -4.90
N SER A 66 -3.72 2.80 -4.82
CA SER A 66 -4.41 1.57 -5.23
C SER A 66 -5.68 1.31 -4.41
N VAL A 67 -5.63 1.51 -3.10
CA VAL A 67 -6.80 1.41 -2.20
C VAL A 67 -7.89 2.40 -2.62
N TRP A 68 -7.51 3.65 -2.92
CA TRP A 68 -8.45 4.67 -3.38
C TRP A 68 -9.05 4.35 -4.75
N ILE A 69 -8.24 3.88 -5.70
CA ILE A 69 -8.73 3.48 -7.02
C ILE A 69 -9.75 2.34 -6.88
N ASN A 70 -9.47 1.34 -6.05
CA ASN A 70 -10.41 0.24 -5.81
C ASN A 70 -11.71 0.71 -5.15
N ALA A 71 -11.65 1.67 -4.22
CA ALA A 71 -12.86 2.29 -3.65
C ALA A 71 -13.68 3.03 -4.72
N LEU A 72 -13.00 3.78 -5.61
CA LEU A 72 -13.64 4.52 -6.69
C LEU A 72 -14.24 3.60 -7.77
N LEU A 73 -13.60 2.47 -8.08
CA LEU A 73 -14.13 1.47 -9.00
C LEU A 73 -15.48 0.92 -8.52
N LYS A 74 -15.57 0.61 -7.22
CA LYS A 74 -16.82 0.19 -6.58
C LYS A 74 -17.87 1.31 -6.63
N ALA A 75 -17.49 2.53 -6.26
CA ALA A 75 -18.44 3.65 -6.18
C ALA A 75 -18.97 4.11 -7.56
N LYS A 76 -18.12 4.15 -8.59
CA LYS A 76 -18.45 4.72 -9.90
C LYS A 76 -18.98 3.68 -10.89
N TYR A 77 -18.42 2.47 -10.86
CA TYR A 77 -18.68 1.45 -11.89
C TYR A 77 -19.35 0.19 -11.32
N ASN A 78 -19.64 0.16 -10.01
CA ASN A 78 -20.11 -1.04 -9.30
C ASN A 78 -19.24 -2.28 -9.59
N HIS A 79 -17.95 -2.04 -9.84
CA HIS A 79 -16.96 -3.08 -10.14
C HIS A 79 -16.21 -3.47 -8.88
N GLY A 80 -15.89 -4.76 -8.75
CA GLY A 80 -15.15 -5.27 -7.60
C GLY A 80 -13.71 -4.73 -7.54
N PRO A 81 -13.08 -4.79 -6.35
CA PRO A 81 -11.67 -4.41 -6.20
C PRO A 81 -10.76 -5.35 -7.03
N VAL A 82 -9.72 -4.75 -7.62
CA VAL A 82 -8.75 -5.47 -8.46
C VAL A 82 -7.47 -5.68 -7.67
N LYS A 83 -6.80 -6.82 -7.91
CA LYS A 83 -5.48 -7.11 -7.34
C LYS A 83 -4.44 -6.15 -7.92
N VAL A 84 -3.63 -5.54 -7.06
CA VAL A 84 -2.53 -4.67 -7.44
C VAL A 84 -1.24 -5.21 -6.83
N ASP A 85 -0.29 -5.59 -7.70
CA ASP A 85 1.07 -5.96 -7.32
C ASP A 85 2.00 -4.75 -7.50
N ILE A 86 2.67 -4.32 -6.43
CA ILE A 86 3.66 -3.24 -6.43
C ILE A 86 5.05 -3.86 -6.33
N ASP A 87 5.90 -3.63 -7.33
CA ASP A 87 7.31 -4.05 -7.32
C ASP A 87 8.18 -2.97 -6.66
N THR A 88 8.88 -3.35 -5.59
CA THR A 88 9.63 -2.46 -4.70
C THR A 88 11.12 -2.75 -4.66
#